data_AF-A0A1V2BDH0-F1
#
_entry.id   AF-A0A1V2BDH0-F1
#
_cell.length_a   1.000
_cell.length_b   1.000
_cell.length_c   1.000
_cell.angle_alpha   90.00
_cell.angle_beta   90.00
_cell.angle_gamma   90.00
#
_symmetry.space_group_name_H-M   'P 1'
#
loop_
_entity.id
_entity.type
_entity.pdbx_description
1 polymer ?
#
loop_
_entity_poly.entity_id
_entity_poly.type
_entity_poly.pdbx_seq_one_letter_code
_entity_poly.pdbx_strand_id
1 'polypeptide(L)'
;MIECKNYSSDPANPELDQLAGRFSPNRGKVGLLICRSIGEMDRFIARCQDTYRDERGLIVPIIDEDIIRLLSSFVNPDSDYMEKFLSDRIRTIATN
;
A
#
# COMPACT_ATOMS: atom_id res chain seq x y z
N MET A 1 9.69 -0.11 5.01
CA MET A 1 10.31 0.21 3.70
C MET A 1 9.36 1.08 2.90
N ILE A 2 9.85 2.02 2.10
CA ILE A 2 8.98 2.90 1.30
C ILE A 2 9.53 2.88 -0.12
N GLU A 3 8.66 2.62 -1.10
CA GLU A 3 9.00 2.66 -2.51
C GLU A 3 8.02 3.57 -3.26
N CYS A 4 8.56 4.58 -3.94
CA CYS A 4 7.79 5.55 -4.71
C CYS A 4 8.07 5.35 -6.19
N LYS A 5 7.05 4.96 -6.96
CA LYS A 5 7.12 4.72 -8.40
C LYS A 5 6.35 5.81 -9.15
N ASN A 6 7.08 6.67 -9.86
CA ASN A 6 6.50 7.74 -10.67
C ASN A 6 6.28 7.29 -12.13
N TYR A 7 5.87 6.04 -12.35
CA TYR A 7 5.57 5.52 -13.69
C TYR A 7 4.07 5.65 -13.96
N SER A 8 3.72 5.96 -15.21
CA SER A 8 2.34 6.01 -15.70
C SER A 8 1.78 4.61 -16.03
N SER A 9 2.61 3.57 -15.96
CA SER A 9 2.19 2.18 -16.08
C SER A 9 1.78 1.63 -14.72
N ASP A 10 0.68 0.87 -14.69
CA ASP A 10 0.19 0.22 -13.49
C ASP A 10 1.26 -0.71 -12.89
N PRO A 11 1.57 -0.63 -11.58
CA PRO A 11 2.46 -1.58 -10.93
C PRO A 11 1.84 -2.98 -11.02
N ALA A 12 2.67 -3.96 -11.37
CA ALA A 12 2.29 -5.35 -11.54
C ALA A 12 2.93 -6.22 -10.45
N ASN A 13 2.90 -7.54 -10.64
CA ASN A 13 3.54 -8.49 -9.72
C ASN A 13 5.04 -8.22 -9.50
N PRO A 14 5.84 -7.86 -10.53
CA PRO A 14 7.29 -7.69 -10.34
C PRO A 14 7.66 -6.64 -9.29
N GLU A 15 6.92 -5.52 -9.20
CA GLU A 15 7.16 -4.46 -8.23
C GLU A 15 6.83 -4.90 -6.81
N LEU A 16 5.72 -5.62 -6.65
CA LEU A 16 5.27 -6.16 -5.38
C LEU A 16 6.23 -7.26 -4.88
N ASP A 17 6.69 -8.14 -5.76
CA ASP A 17 7.69 -9.16 -5.43
C ASP A 17 9.06 -8.54 -5.12
N GLN A 18 9.45 -7.47 -5.80
CA GLN A 18 10.67 -6.72 -5.51
C GLN A 18 10.64 -6.10 -4.11
N LEU A 19 9.49 -5.56 -3.68
CA LEU A 19 9.30 -5.07 -2.32
C LEU A 19 9.36 -6.22 -1.31
N ALA A 20 8.59 -7.29 -1.55
CA ALA A 20 8.52 -8.44 -0.67
C ALA A 20 9.90 -9.07 -0.43
N GLY A 21 10.71 -9.21 -1.49
CA GLY A 21 12.05 -9.78 -1.42
C GLY A 21 13.07 -8.96 -0.62
N ARG A 22 12.76 -7.69 -0.31
CA ARG A 22 13.61 -6.84 0.55
C ARG A 22 13.27 -6.96 2.03
N PHE A 23 12.15 -7.56 2.39
CA PHE A 23 11.81 -7.79 3.79
C PHE A 23 12.63 -8.92 4.40
N SER A 24 12.90 -8.80 5.70
CA SER A 24 13.48 -9.88 6.48
C SER A 24 13.13 -9.70 7.96
N PRO A 25 13.22 -10.77 8.78
CA PRO A 25 12.97 -10.66 10.22
C PRO A 25 13.79 -9.55 10.90
N ASN A 26 15.00 -9.29 10.39
CA ASN A 26 15.93 -8.32 10.96
C ASN A 26 15.85 -6.92 10.32
N ARG A 27 15.10 -6.73 9.23
CA ARG A 27 14.96 -5.44 8.50
C ARG A 27 13.56 -4.87 8.53
N GLY A 28 12.57 -5.66 8.97
CA GLY A 28 11.16 -5.29 9.03
C GLY A 28 10.34 -5.96 7.93
N LYS A 29 9.02 -6.04 8.17
CA LYS A 29 8.03 -6.73 7.33
C LYS A 29 6.88 -5.81 6.87
N VAL A 30 7.07 -4.49 6.90
CA VAL A 30 6.04 -3.52 6.49
C VAL A 30 6.60 -2.61 5.41
N GLY A 31 5.84 -2.43 4.34
CA GLY A 31 6.17 -1.56 3.22
C GLY A 31 5.00 -0.74 2.69
N LEU A 32 5.31 0.45 2.19
CA LEU A 32 4.38 1.28 1.43
C LEU A 32 4.82 1.27 -0.05
N LEU A 33 3.89 0.96 -0.94
CA LEU A 33 4.06 1.13 -2.39
C LEU A 33 3.26 2.34 -2.83
N ILE A 34 3.94 3.42 -3.18
CA ILE A 34 3.32 4.67 -3.62
C ILE A 34 3.47 4.76 -5.14
N CYS A 35 2.37 4.91 -5.87
CA CYS A 35 2.35 4.96 -7.33
C CYS A 35 1.26 5.91 -7.85
N ARG A 36 1.27 6.21 -9.16
CA ARG A 36 0.29 7.17 -9.72
C ARG A 36 -1.12 6.61 -9.76
N SER A 37 -1.26 5.40 -10.30
CA SER A 37 -2.55 4.74 -10.50
C SER A 37 -2.39 3.23 -10.46
N ILE A 38 -3.51 2.55 -10.21
CA ILE A 38 -3.65 1.10 -10.35
C ILE A 38 -5.01 0.86 -11.04
N GLY A 39 -5.00 0.33 -12.26
CA GLY A 39 -6.21 0.08 -13.04
C GLY A 39 -7.18 -0.92 -12.40
N GLU A 40 -6.67 -2.06 -11.91
CA GLU A 40 -7.45 -3.09 -11.20
C GLU A 40 -7.07 -3.14 -9.71
N MET A 41 -7.50 -2.14 -8.93
CA MET A 41 -7.16 -2.02 -7.50
C MET A 41 -7.52 -3.29 -6.70
N ASP A 42 -8.69 -3.88 -6.92
CA ASP A 42 -9.12 -5.07 -6.18
C ASP A 42 -8.19 -6.26 -6.42
N ARG A 43 -7.75 -6.44 -7.68
CA ARG A 43 -6.78 -7.48 -8.04
C ARG A 43 -5.41 -7.19 -7.43
N PHE A 44 -5.02 -5.93 -7.35
CA PHE A 44 -3.78 -5.53 -6.70
C PHE A 44 -3.82 -5.81 -5.19
N ILE A 45 -4.94 -5.49 -4.52
CA ILE A 45 -5.17 -5.82 -3.11
C ILE A 45 -5.13 -7.33 -2.88
N ALA A 46 -5.74 -8.14 -3.77
CA ALA A 46 -5.66 -9.59 -3.68
C ALA A 46 -4.21 -10.10 -3.69
N ARG A 47 -3.33 -9.50 -4.51
CA ARG A 47 -1.89 -9.84 -4.52
C ARG A 47 -1.18 -9.42 -3.24
N CYS A 48 -1.56 -8.27 -2.67
CA CYS A 48 -1.06 -7.85 -1.35
C CYS A 48 -1.49 -8.84 -0.25
N GLN A 49 -2.74 -9.33 -0.30
CA GLN A 49 -3.25 -10.36 0.63
C GLN A 49 -2.44 -11.65 0.51
N ASP A 50 -2.21 -12.13 -0.72
CA ASP A 50 -1.40 -13.34 -0.96
C ASP A 50 0.01 -13.18 -0.38
N THR A 51 0.65 -12.03 -0.61
CA THR A 51 2.00 -11.74 -0.07
C THR A 51 2.02 -11.71 1.45
N TYR A 52 0.98 -11.14 2.07
CA TYR A 52 0.85 -11.10 3.52
C TYR A 52 0.63 -12.51 4.10
N ARG A 53 -0.25 -13.31 3.49
CA ARG A 53 -0.55 -14.70 3.87
C ARG A 53 0.66 -15.62 3.72
N ASP A 54 1.51 -15.38 2.72
CA ASP A 54 2.79 -16.08 2.52
C ASP A 54 3.87 -15.67 3.56
N GLU A 55 3.53 -14.84 4.55
CA GLU A 55 4.45 -14.23 5.52
C GLU A 55 5.60 -13.41 4.91
N ARG A 56 5.45 -13.02 3.63
CA ARG A 56 6.39 -12.20 2.88
C ARG A 56 6.18 -10.71 3.15
N GLY A 57 5.58 -10.35 4.27
CA GLY A 57 5.39 -8.97 4.74
C GLY A 57 4.12 -8.28 4.27
N LEU A 58 3.75 -7.21 4.97
CA LEU A 58 2.61 -6.34 4.68
C LEU A 58 3.05 -5.25 3.69
N ILE A 59 2.43 -5.21 2.52
CA ILE A 59 2.64 -4.14 1.53
C ILE A 59 1.32 -3.38 1.38
N VAL A 60 1.35 -2.09 1.66
CA VAL A 60 0.18 -1.20 1.56
C VAL A 60 0.33 -0.33 0.31
N PRO A 61 -0.52 -0.51 -0.72
CA PRO A 61 -0.52 0.35 -1.89
C PRO A 61 -1.23 1.68 -1.59
N ILE A 62 -0.66 2.77 -2.09
CA ILE A 62 -1.20 4.14 -2.02
C ILE A 62 -1.07 4.77 -3.41
N ILE A 63 -2.17 5.33 -3.93
CA ILE A 63 -2.18 6.03 -5.23
C ILE A 63 -2.29 7.54 -5.09
N ASP A 64 -2.02 8.29 -6.17
CA ASP A 64 -2.13 9.76 -6.17
C ASP A 64 -3.51 10.23 -5.69
N GLU A 65 -4.58 9.56 -6.13
CA GLU A 65 -5.96 9.85 -5.70
C GLU A 65 -6.13 9.74 -4.17
N ASP A 66 -5.48 8.76 -3.53
CA ASP A 66 -5.49 8.60 -2.08
C ASP A 66 -4.77 9.78 -1.40
N ILE A 67 -3.60 10.16 -1.92
CA ILE A 67 -2.81 11.28 -1.39
C ILE A 67 -3.58 12.60 -1.52
N ILE A 68 -4.20 12.86 -2.67
CA ILE A 68 -5.02 14.06 -2.90
C ILE A 68 -6.18 14.13 -1.90
N ARG A 69 -6.85 13.01 -1.63
CA ARG A 69 -7.93 12.93 -0.63
C ARG A 69 -7.42 13.20 0.78
N LEU A 70 -6.29 12.58 1.15
CA LEU A 70 -5.64 12.80 2.44
C LEU A 70 -5.25 14.27 2.63
N LEU A 71 -4.64 14.91 1.63
CA LEU A 71 -4.28 16.33 1.70
C LEU A 71 -5.50 17.25 1.76
N SER A 72 -6.56 16.93 1.02
CA SER A 72 -7.82 17.70 1.05
C SER A 72 -8.52 17.60 2.41
N SER A 73 -8.35 16.49 3.12
CA SER A 73 -8.90 16.30 4.48
C SER A 73 -8.13 17.05 5.57
N PHE A 74 -6.89 17.47 5.27
CA PHE A 74 -5.98 18.11 6.22
C PHE A 74 -6.38 19.55 6.59
N VAL A 75 -7.47 20.06 6.01
CA VAL A 75 -8.09 21.35 6.38
C VAL A 75 -8.62 21.32 7.83
N ASN A 76 -8.82 20.14 8.41
CA ASN A 76 -9.13 19.97 9.83
C ASN A 76 -8.04 19.14 10.55
N PRO A 77 -7.12 19.76 11.30
CA PRO A 77 -5.99 19.09 11.97
C PRO A 77 -6.40 18.03 12.98
N ASP A 78 -7.62 18.12 13.54
CA ASP A 78 -8.16 17.19 14.53
C ASP A 78 -8.88 15.99 13.89
N SER A 79 -8.75 15.79 12.57
CA SER A 79 -9.42 14.66 11.90
C SER A 79 -8.57 13.38 11.95
N ASP A 80 -9.18 12.28 12.40
CA ASP A 80 -8.60 10.93 12.35
C ASP A 80 -8.64 10.31 10.94
N TYR A 81 -8.83 11.14 9.89
CA TYR A 81 -9.08 10.66 8.54
C TYR A 81 -7.93 9.83 7.97
N MET A 82 -6.69 10.29 8.19
CA MET A 82 -5.49 9.56 7.74
C MET A 82 -5.33 8.22 8.45
N GLU A 83 -5.57 8.19 9.77
CA GLU A 83 -5.49 6.96 10.56
C GLU A 83 -6.58 5.96 10.11
N LYS A 84 -7.80 6.45 9.89
CA LYS A 84 -8.90 5.64 9.36
C LYS A 84 -8.59 5.08 7.98
N PHE A 85 -8.10 5.91 7.05
CA PHE A 85 -7.71 5.49 5.71
C PHE A 85 -6.66 4.36 5.76
N LEU A 86 -5.58 4.55 6.52
CA LEU A 86 -4.53 3.56 6.65
C LEU A 86 -5.04 2.27 7.31
N SER A 87 -5.83 2.41 8.38
CA SER A 87 -6.40 1.27 9.10
C SER A 87 -7.34 0.44 8.22
N ASP A 88 -8.21 1.10 7.46
CA ASP A 88 -9.15 0.43 6.57
C ASP A 88 -8.39 -0.25 5.42
N ARG A 89 -7.39 0.41 4.82
CA ARG A 89 -6.53 -0.22 3.80
C ARG A 89 -5.80 -1.43 4.35
N ILE A 90 -5.21 -1.35 5.53
CA ILE A 90 -4.50 -2.48 6.15
C ILE A 90 -5.47 -3.64 6.44
N ARG A 91 -6.67 -3.36 6.96
CA ARG A 91 -7.70 -4.39 7.21
C ARG A 91 -8.10 -5.13 5.94
N THR A 92 -8.20 -4.44 4.81
CA THR A 92 -8.52 -5.10 3.53
C THR A 92 -7.45 -6.12 3.13
N ILE A 93 -6.21 -5.96 3.59
CA ILE A 93 -5.07 -6.83 3.25
C ILE A 93 -4.84 -7.91 4.31
N ALA A 94 -4.95 -7.57 5.60
CA ALA A 94 -4.49 -8.42 6.70
C ALA A 94 -5.60 -9.20 7.42
N THR A 95 -6.88 -8.92 7.15
CA THR A 95 -8.01 -9.49 7.94
C THR A 95 -8.97 -10.34 7.10
N ASN A 96 -8.81 -10.37 5.77
CA ASN A 96 -9.57 -11.24 4.87
C ASN A 96 -8.72 -12.41 4.39
#